data_AF-A0A0F9Q0H6-F1
#
_entry.id   AF-A0A0F9Q0H6-F1
#
_cell.length_a   1.000
_cell.length_b   1.000
_cell.length_c   1.000
_cell.angle_alpha   90.00
_cell.angle_beta   90.00
_cell.angle_gamma   90.00
#
_symmetry.space_group_name_H-M   'P 1'
#
loop_
_entity.id
_entity.type
_entity.pdbx_description
1 polymer ?
#
loop_
_entity_poly.entity_id
_entity_poly.type
_entity_poly.pdbx_seq_one_letter_code
_entity_poly.pdbx_strand_id
1 'polypeptide(L)'
;MGVTIERRRDAINARRHDTERTLSMQSYVSTPPRQPSLTPCLHARPNKQAKECWACYSANRKQRAENEHWLRFWRNVRPSSGCWLWQGATTGAGYGVFRVGNRLVLAHRLAYEYRAEPIPAGLTLDHLCRTPACVRRSHLEAVSNRVNILRGNGATARHARQTHCVHGHAFDEGNTSYNKNGSRYCKACARIKQRDRRKRLGRERGCVGVDD
;
A
#
# COMPACT_ATOMS: atom_id res chain seq x y z
N MET A 1 -21.48 18.59 15.71
CA MET A 1 -21.35 17.33 16.49
C MET A 1 -20.97 16.17 15.55
N GLY A 2 -19.73 16.11 15.05
CA GLY A 2 -19.34 15.15 13.99
C GLY A 2 -18.03 14.37 14.23
N VAL A 3 -17.46 14.44 15.44
CA VAL A 3 -16.07 14.00 15.72
C VAL A 3 -15.98 12.56 16.27
N THR A 4 -17.08 11.80 16.31
CA THR A 4 -17.16 10.56 17.11
C THR A 4 -17.09 9.25 16.31
N ILE A 5 -17.29 9.26 14.98
CA ILE A 5 -17.32 8.04 14.17
C ILE A 5 -15.92 7.66 13.64
N GLU A 6 -15.13 8.62 13.14
CA GLU A 6 -13.76 8.36 12.65
C GLU A 6 -12.82 7.92 13.79
N ARG A 7 -12.84 8.61 14.93
CA ARG A 7 -12.03 8.24 16.11
C ARG A 7 -12.38 6.85 16.67
N ARG A 8 -13.63 6.39 16.50
CA ARG A 8 -14.04 5.03 16.89
C ARG A 8 -13.56 3.97 15.89
N ARG A 9 -13.55 4.26 14.58
CA ARG A 9 -12.96 3.36 13.57
C ARG A 9 -11.45 3.22 13.74
N ASP A 10 -10.76 4.32 14.02
CA ASP A 10 -9.31 4.32 14.27
C ASP A 10 -8.96 3.53 15.53
N ALA A 11 -9.75 3.68 16.61
CA ALA A 11 -9.55 2.94 17.85
C ALA A 11 -9.90 1.44 17.76
N ILE A 12 -10.82 1.05 16.86
CA ILE A 12 -11.14 -0.36 16.58
C ILE A 12 -10.04 -1.01 15.73
N ASN A 13 -9.52 -0.29 14.73
CA ASN A 13 -8.38 -0.74 13.95
C ASN A 13 -7.12 -0.89 14.82
N ALA A 14 -6.84 0.10 15.70
CA ALA A 14 -5.72 0.04 16.63
C ALA A 14 -5.79 -1.15 17.61
N ARG A 15 -6.98 -1.47 18.15
CA ARG A 15 -7.16 -2.63 19.05
C ARG A 15 -7.09 -3.99 18.32
N ARG A 16 -7.51 -4.06 17.06
CA ARG A 16 -7.37 -5.27 16.22
C ARG A 16 -5.92 -5.52 15.80
N HIS A 17 -5.15 -4.45 15.52
CA HIS A 17 -3.71 -4.55 15.27
C HIS A 17 -2.93 -5.11 16.47
N ASP A 18 -3.39 -4.86 17.70
CA ASP A 18 -2.75 -5.38 18.92
C ASP A 18 -3.03 -6.87 19.15
N THR A 19 -4.24 -7.36 18.81
CA THR A 19 -4.54 -8.80 18.84
C THR A 19 -3.81 -9.60 17.77
N GLU A 20 -3.37 -8.98 16.67
CA GLU A 20 -2.59 -9.63 15.60
C GLU A 20 -1.08 -9.63 15.86
N ARG A 21 -0.59 -8.87 16.84
CA ARG A 21 0.83 -8.87 17.22
C ARG A 21 1.28 -10.20 17.83
N THR A 22 0.36 -10.92 18.48
CA THR A 22 0.59 -12.20 19.18
C THR A 22 0.14 -13.43 18.38
N LEU A 23 -0.55 -13.26 17.25
CA LEU A 23 -0.96 -14.39 16.40
C LEU A 23 0.25 -15.02 15.70
N SER A 24 0.53 -16.28 16.05
CA SER A 24 1.51 -17.15 15.41
C SER A 24 1.15 -17.39 13.94
N MET A 25 2.16 -17.58 13.07
CA MET A 25 1.94 -18.02 11.68
C MET A 25 1.06 -19.28 11.62
N GLN A 26 1.11 -20.14 12.63
CA GLN A 26 0.27 -21.34 12.72
C GLN A 26 -1.23 -21.04 12.82
N SER A 27 -1.67 -19.92 13.42
CA SER A 27 -3.10 -19.57 13.43
C SER A 27 -3.61 -19.15 12.04
N TYR A 28 -2.72 -18.68 11.16
CA TYR A 28 -3.05 -18.36 9.77
C TYR A 28 -3.00 -19.58 8.84
N VAL A 29 -2.10 -20.53 9.12
CA VAL A 29 -1.92 -21.78 8.34
C VAL A 29 -3.00 -22.82 8.69
N SER A 30 -3.34 -22.97 9.97
CA SER A 30 -4.19 -24.06 10.47
C SER A 30 -5.68 -23.75 10.49
N THR A 31 -6.09 -22.53 10.14
CA THR A 31 -7.51 -22.19 10.01
C THR A 31 -7.89 -22.22 8.53
N PRO A 32 -8.46 -23.31 8.00
CA PRO A 32 -9.12 -23.29 6.69
C PRO A 32 -10.33 -22.33 6.75
N PRO A 33 -10.71 -21.64 5.65
CA PRO A 33 -11.88 -20.74 5.60
C PRO A 33 -13.06 -21.36 6.33
N ARG A 34 -13.80 -20.54 7.10
CA ARG A 34 -14.98 -20.97 7.87
C ARG A 34 -15.75 -21.97 7.03
N GLN A 35 -15.78 -23.23 7.46
CA GLN A 35 -16.73 -24.19 6.90
C GLN A 35 -18.10 -23.62 7.29
N PRO A 36 -18.97 -23.20 6.34
CA PRO A 36 -20.36 -23.07 6.71
C PRO A 36 -20.78 -24.46 7.19
N SER A 37 -21.47 -24.53 8.33
CA SER A 37 -22.12 -25.76 8.75
C SER A 37 -22.88 -26.27 7.53
N LEU A 38 -22.53 -27.47 7.05
CA LEU A 38 -23.32 -28.15 6.04
C LEU A 38 -24.69 -28.37 6.68
N THR A 39 -25.61 -27.42 6.51
CA THR A 39 -27.02 -27.70 6.74
C THR A 39 -27.33 -28.79 5.72
N PRO A 40 -27.68 -30.02 6.14
CA PRO A 40 -28.05 -31.05 5.19
C PRO A 40 -29.18 -30.47 4.34
N CYS A 41 -29.03 -30.46 3.02
CA CYS A 41 -30.11 -29.94 2.20
C CYS A 41 -31.35 -30.81 2.49
N LEU A 42 -32.49 -30.18 2.81
CA LEU A 42 -33.77 -30.85 3.10
C LEU A 42 -34.32 -31.65 1.90
N HIS A 43 -33.59 -31.71 0.78
CA HIS A 43 -33.98 -32.34 -0.48
C HIS A 43 -33.29 -33.68 -0.74
N ALA A 44 -32.53 -34.22 0.21
CA ALA A 44 -31.92 -35.54 0.07
C ALA A 44 -33.00 -36.63 0.08
N ARG A 45 -33.38 -37.14 -1.10
CA ARG A 45 -34.17 -38.38 -1.20
C ARG A 45 -33.32 -39.56 -0.74
N PRO A 46 -33.88 -40.51 0.04
CA PRO A 46 -33.16 -41.71 0.42
C PRO A 46 -33.01 -42.59 -0.81
N ASN A 47 -31.79 -43.07 -1.03
CA ASN A 47 -31.45 -44.15 -1.97
C ASN A 47 -31.13 -43.76 -3.44
N LYS A 48 -29.91 -43.24 -3.65
CA LYS A 48 -28.91 -43.70 -4.63
C LYS A 48 -27.67 -42.82 -4.49
N GLN A 49 -26.49 -43.44 -4.42
CA GLN A 49 -25.14 -42.86 -4.24
C GLN A 49 -25.05 -41.34 -4.47
N ALA A 50 -24.77 -40.62 -3.38
CA ALA A 50 -24.74 -39.18 -3.25
C ALA A 50 -24.08 -38.46 -4.44
N LYS A 51 -24.89 -38.04 -5.42
CA LYS A 51 -24.55 -36.91 -6.27
C LYS A 51 -25.19 -35.69 -5.61
N GLU A 52 -24.37 -34.95 -4.90
CA GLU A 52 -24.71 -33.63 -4.35
C GLU A 52 -25.49 -32.82 -5.41
N CYS A 53 -26.55 -32.10 -4.99
CA CYS A 53 -27.22 -31.13 -5.85
C CYS A 53 -26.17 -30.24 -6.55
N TRP A 54 -26.34 -29.94 -7.84
CA TRP A 54 -25.34 -29.18 -8.63
C TRP A 54 -24.87 -27.88 -7.95
N ALA A 55 -25.75 -27.21 -7.22
CA ALA A 55 -25.42 -26.05 -6.40
C ALA A 55 -24.47 -26.38 -5.23
N CYS A 56 -24.71 -27.48 -4.51
CA CYS A 56 -23.83 -27.98 -3.45
C CYS A 56 -22.49 -28.45 -4.02
N TYR A 57 -22.50 -29.24 -5.10
CA TYR A 57 -21.29 -29.68 -5.79
C TYR A 57 -20.42 -28.50 -6.25
N SER A 58 -21.03 -27.46 -6.82
CA SER A 58 -20.33 -26.27 -7.31
C SER A 58 -19.76 -25.42 -6.16
N ALA A 59 -20.50 -25.26 -5.06
CA ALA A 59 -20.01 -24.59 -3.86
C ALA A 59 -18.84 -25.37 -3.21
N ASN A 60 -18.97 -26.69 -3.10
CA ASN A 60 -17.96 -27.58 -2.54
C ASN A 60 -16.67 -27.57 -3.39
N ARG A 61 -16.80 -27.55 -4.73
CA ARG A 61 -15.68 -27.39 -5.66
C ARG A 61 -14.97 -26.04 -5.50
N LYS A 62 -15.71 -24.95 -5.37
CA LYS A 62 -15.14 -23.60 -5.18
C LYS A 62 -14.36 -23.52 -3.86
N GLN A 63 -14.91 -24.06 -2.79
CA GLN A 63 -14.29 -24.05 -1.47
C GLN A 63 -13.01 -24.89 -1.41
N ARG A 64 -12.98 -26.05 -2.09
CA ARG A 64 -11.76 -26.88 -2.22
C ARG A 64 -10.64 -26.14 -2.96
N ALA A 65 -10.96 -25.43 -4.04
CA ALA A 65 -9.98 -24.66 -4.79
C ALA A 65 -9.41 -23.48 -3.96
N GLU A 66 -10.25 -22.80 -3.17
CA GLU A 66 -9.82 -21.74 -2.24
C GLU A 66 -8.85 -22.28 -1.17
N ASN A 67 -9.15 -23.47 -0.60
CA ASN A 67 -8.28 -24.14 0.37
C ASN A 67 -6.92 -24.49 -0.24
N GLU A 68 -6.90 -25.04 -1.46
CA GLU A 68 -5.66 -25.41 -2.14
C GLU A 68 -4.77 -24.19 -2.40
N HIS A 69 -5.36 -23.08 -2.87
CA HIS A 69 -4.63 -21.84 -3.08
C HIS A 69 -3.99 -21.31 -1.79
N TRP A 70 -4.72 -21.37 -0.67
CA TRP A 70 -4.21 -20.90 0.61
C TRP A 70 -3.06 -21.77 1.14
N LEU A 71 -3.17 -23.08 1.02
CA LEU A 71 -2.09 -24.01 1.36
C LEU A 71 -0.86 -23.75 0.48
N ARG A 72 -1.05 -23.59 -0.84
CA ARG A 72 0.03 -23.25 -1.78
C ARG A 72 0.67 -21.90 -1.45
N PHE A 73 -0.10 -20.93 -1.00
CA PHE A 73 0.40 -19.62 -0.58
C PHE A 73 1.38 -19.78 0.60
N TRP A 74 0.95 -20.40 1.70
CA TRP A 74 1.78 -20.53 2.91
C TRP A 74 3.01 -21.41 2.75
N ARG A 75 3.01 -22.37 1.81
CA ARG A 75 4.22 -23.14 1.47
C ARG A 75 5.38 -22.25 1.03
N ASN A 76 5.07 -21.06 0.48
CA ASN A 76 6.05 -20.07 0.02
C ASN A 76 6.34 -18.97 1.04
N VAL A 77 5.95 -19.12 2.30
CA VAL A 77 6.20 -18.10 3.33
C VAL A 77 7.16 -18.65 4.39
N ARG A 78 8.17 -17.86 4.76
CA ARG A 78 9.12 -18.19 5.83
C ARG A 78 9.23 -17.04 6.84
N PRO A 79 9.04 -17.28 8.15
CA PRO A 79 9.32 -16.29 9.17
C PRO A 79 10.82 -15.92 9.17
N SER A 80 11.13 -14.64 9.27
CA SER A 80 12.49 -14.14 9.48
C SER A 80 12.45 -12.74 10.05
N SER A 81 13.18 -12.50 11.15
CA SER A 81 13.35 -11.18 11.77
C SER A 81 12.02 -10.42 11.98
N GLY A 82 11.00 -11.11 12.49
CA GLY A 82 9.66 -10.55 12.70
C GLY A 82 8.80 -10.37 11.44
N CYS A 83 9.36 -10.55 10.25
CA CYS A 83 8.65 -10.55 8.97
C CYS A 83 8.23 -11.97 8.57
N TRP A 84 7.23 -12.05 7.67
CA TRP A 84 6.87 -13.28 6.98
C TRP A 84 7.25 -13.12 5.51
N LEU A 85 8.40 -13.67 5.13
CA LEU A 85 9.02 -13.43 3.83
C LEU A 85 8.47 -14.39 2.78
N TRP A 86 8.01 -13.81 1.67
CA TRP A 86 7.67 -14.54 0.46
C TRP A 86 8.91 -15.14 -0.20
N GLN A 87 8.87 -16.43 -0.51
CA GLN A 87 9.93 -17.22 -1.15
C GLN A 87 9.59 -17.59 -2.60
N GLY A 88 8.41 -17.20 -3.08
CA GLY A 88 8.00 -17.42 -4.46
C GLY A 88 8.49 -16.31 -5.39
N ALA A 89 7.90 -16.26 -6.59
CA ALA A 89 8.23 -15.22 -7.57
C ALA A 89 7.97 -13.81 -7.04
N THR A 90 8.78 -12.85 -7.50
CA THR A 90 8.69 -11.43 -7.16
C THR A 90 8.68 -10.55 -8.41
N THR A 91 8.18 -9.33 -8.28
CA THR A 91 8.38 -8.29 -9.31
C THR A 91 9.83 -7.79 -9.32
N GLY A 92 10.22 -7.01 -10.34
CA GLY A 92 11.53 -6.34 -10.37
C GLY A 92 11.76 -5.37 -9.22
N ALA A 93 10.69 -4.92 -8.54
CA ALA A 93 10.77 -4.09 -7.33
C ALA A 93 10.77 -4.92 -6.02
N GLY A 94 10.86 -6.26 -6.11
CA GLY A 94 10.96 -7.16 -4.96
C GLY A 94 9.63 -7.54 -4.30
N TYR A 95 8.49 -7.11 -4.83
CA TYR A 95 7.19 -7.47 -4.27
C TYR A 95 6.81 -8.90 -4.64
N GLY A 96 6.44 -9.72 -3.65
CA GLY A 96 5.96 -11.08 -3.89
C GLY A 96 4.70 -11.10 -4.76
N VAL A 97 4.64 -12.06 -5.70
CA VAL A 97 3.47 -12.31 -6.55
C VAL A 97 3.02 -13.76 -6.42
N PHE A 98 1.71 -13.97 -6.54
CA PHE A 98 1.08 -15.27 -6.42
C PHE A 98 0.00 -15.45 -7.50
N ARG A 99 -0.05 -16.63 -8.11
CA ARG A 99 -1.07 -16.96 -9.11
C ARG A 99 -2.30 -17.54 -8.42
N VAL A 100 -3.49 -17.01 -8.71
CA VAL A 100 -4.80 -17.49 -8.24
C VAL A 100 -5.66 -17.74 -9.48
N GLY A 101 -5.87 -19.02 -9.83
CA GLY A 101 -6.43 -19.37 -11.15
C GLY A 101 -5.61 -18.76 -12.30
N ASN A 102 -6.27 -17.98 -13.14
CA ASN A 102 -5.64 -17.33 -14.30
C ASN A 102 -5.11 -15.91 -14.02
N ARG A 103 -5.13 -15.45 -12.76
CA ARG A 103 -4.72 -14.10 -12.38
C ARG A 103 -3.44 -14.12 -11.55
N LEU A 104 -2.53 -13.18 -11.81
CA LEU A 104 -1.38 -12.89 -10.97
C LEU A 104 -1.74 -11.75 -10.02
N VAL A 105 -1.57 -11.96 -8.71
CA VAL A 105 -1.88 -10.98 -7.66
C VAL A 105 -0.67 -10.73 -6.78
N LEU A 106 -0.63 -9.57 -6.10
CA LEU A 106 0.43 -9.27 -5.12
C LEU A 106 0.22 -10.11 -3.86
N ALA A 107 1.26 -10.82 -3.44
CA ALA A 107 1.20 -11.77 -2.32
C ALA A 107 0.82 -11.08 -1.00
N HIS A 108 1.36 -9.88 -0.74
CA HIS A 108 1.05 -9.13 0.47
C HIS A 108 -0.39 -8.59 0.48
N ARG A 109 -0.97 -8.24 -0.68
CA ARG A 109 -2.38 -7.82 -0.79
C ARG A 109 -3.31 -8.99 -0.54
N LEU A 110 -3.01 -10.14 -1.15
CA LEU A 110 -3.77 -11.37 -0.92
C LEU A 110 -3.76 -11.76 0.56
N ALA A 111 -2.60 -11.69 1.22
CA ALA A 111 -2.50 -11.94 2.65
C ALA A 111 -3.28 -10.90 3.48
N TYR A 112 -3.22 -9.61 3.11
CA TYR A 112 -3.93 -8.53 3.80
C TYR A 112 -5.45 -8.72 3.81
N GLU A 113 -6.01 -9.02 2.64
CA GLU A 113 -7.45 -9.17 2.41
C GLU A 113 -7.99 -10.53 2.87
N TYR A 114 -7.11 -11.50 3.18
CA TYR A 114 -7.55 -12.81 3.63
C TYR A 114 -8.35 -12.73 4.94
N ARG A 115 -9.67 -12.99 4.84
CA ARG A 115 -10.65 -12.88 5.93
C ARG A 115 -10.76 -11.49 6.56
N ALA A 116 -10.30 -10.48 5.84
CA ALA A 116 -10.43 -9.09 6.23
C ALA A 116 -11.41 -8.40 5.29
N GLU A 117 -11.73 -7.16 5.61
CA GLU A 117 -12.37 -6.28 4.65
C GLU A 117 -11.43 -6.01 3.47
N PRO A 118 -11.98 -5.79 2.26
CA PRO A 118 -11.19 -5.34 1.12
C PRO A 118 -10.39 -4.08 1.46
N ILE A 119 -9.25 -3.89 0.78
CA ILE A 119 -8.52 -2.61 0.90
C ILE A 119 -9.47 -1.49 0.44
N PRO A 120 -9.73 -0.46 1.28
CA PRO A 120 -10.64 0.61 0.89
C PRO A 120 -10.22 1.29 -0.41
N ALA A 121 -11.21 1.69 -1.21
CA ALA A 121 -10.97 2.35 -2.49
C ALA A 121 -10.08 3.59 -2.31
N GLY A 122 -9.09 3.76 -3.21
CA GLY A 122 -8.14 4.87 -3.15
C GLY A 122 -6.98 4.70 -2.18
N LEU A 123 -6.94 3.61 -1.40
CA LEU A 123 -5.82 3.29 -0.51
C LEU A 123 -4.87 2.26 -1.14
N THR A 124 -3.62 2.32 -0.69
CA THR A 124 -2.56 1.34 -1.00
C THR A 124 -1.94 0.83 0.29
N LEU A 125 -1.36 -0.37 0.25
CA LEU A 125 -0.63 -0.91 1.40
C LEU A 125 0.80 -0.35 1.45
N ASP A 126 1.17 0.23 2.59
CA ASP A 126 2.53 0.63 2.94
C ASP A 126 3.17 -0.44 3.84
N HIS A 127 4.38 -0.88 3.48
CA HIS A 127 5.18 -1.77 4.31
C HIS A 127 5.87 -0.99 5.41
N LEU A 128 5.36 -1.09 6.63
CA LEU A 128 5.98 -0.49 7.82
C LEU A 128 7.39 -1.03 8.05
N CYS A 129 7.64 -2.29 7.70
CA CYS A 129 8.94 -2.95 7.82
C CYS A 129 9.90 -2.68 6.64
N ARG A 130 9.48 -1.93 5.62
CA ARG A 130 10.29 -1.62 4.41
C ARG A 130 10.84 -2.84 3.67
N THR A 131 10.17 -3.99 3.80
CA THR A 131 10.53 -5.25 3.13
C THR A 131 9.44 -5.63 2.11
N PRO A 132 9.64 -5.38 0.79
CA PRO A 132 8.61 -5.62 -0.23
C PRO A 132 8.08 -7.07 -0.29
N ALA A 133 8.93 -8.04 0.07
CA ALA A 133 8.57 -9.47 0.10
C ALA A 133 7.80 -9.88 1.37
N CYS A 134 7.60 -9.00 2.35
CA CYS A 134 6.88 -9.33 3.57
C CYS A 134 5.36 -9.41 3.30
N VAL A 135 4.72 -10.48 3.77
CA VAL A 135 3.26 -10.71 3.67
C VAL A 135 2.55 -10.64 5.02
N ARG A 136 3.26 -10.31 6.11
CA ARG A 136 2.69 -10.22 7.45
C ARG A 136 1.71 -9.05 7.53
N ARG A 137 0.44 -9.32 7.83
CA ARG A 137 -0.64 -8.31 7.87
C ARG A 137 -0.34 -7.16 8.83
N SER A 138 0.18 -7.45 10.03
CA SER A 138 0.55 -6.42 11.00
C SER A 138 1.74 -5.54 10.59
N HIS A 139 2.43 -5.86 9.49
CA HIS A 139 3.47 -5.01 8.89
C HIS A 139 2.94 -4.16 7.72
N LEU A 140 1.64 -4.22 7.45
CA LEU A 140 0.97 -3.52 6.35
C LEU A 140 -0.04 -2.52 6.91
N GLU A 141 -0.03 -1.31 6.36
CA GLU A 141 -1.00 -0.27 6.68
C GLU A 141 -1.66 0.23 5.40
N ALA A 142 -3.00 0.28 5.37
CA ALA A 142 -3.72 0.89 4.25
C ALA A 142 -3.68 2.42 4.38
N VAL A 143 -2.96 3.07 3.47
CA VAL A 143 -2.73 4.51 3.48
C VAL A 143 -3.03 5.11 2.12
N SER A 144 -3.16 6.44 2.05
CA SER A 144 -3.24 7.12 0.76
C SER A 144 -1.94 6.98 -0.02
N ASN A 145 -2.01 7.03 -1.35
CA ASN A 145 -0.81 7.03 -2.22
C ASN A 145 0.18 8.14 -1.82
N ARG A 146 -0.31 9.31 -1.42
CA ARG A 146 0.53 10.43 -0.96
C ARG A 146 1.34 10.04 0.27
N VAL A 147 0.71 9.44 1.27
CA VAL A 147 1.39 9.00 2.50
C VAL A 147 2.43 7.92 2.18
N ASN A 148 2.06 6.92 1.37
CA ASN A 148 2.99 5.86 0.95
C ASN A 148 4.24 6.44 0.25
N ILE A 149 4.04 7.37 -0.69
CA ILE A 149 5.14 8.03 -1.41
C ILE A 149 6.04 8.82 -0.44
N LEU A 150 5.45 9.63 0.44
CA LEU A 150 6.20 10.51 1.34
C LEU A 150 6.98 9.74 2.42
N ARG A 151 6.49 8.57 2.84
CA ARG A 151 7.21 7.68 3.76
C ARG A 151 8.37 6.94 3.09
N GLY A 152 8.36 6.80 1.77
CA GLY A 152 9.43 6.15 1.00
C GLY A 152 10.73 6.96 0.92
N ASN A 153 11.65 6.50 0.08
CA ASN A 153 12.95 7.16 -0.18
C ASN A 153 13.10 7.70 -1.61
N GLY A 154 12.01 7.78 -2.36
CA GLY A 154 12.02 8.38 -3.70
C GLY A 154 12.35 9.87 -3.67
N ALA A 155 12.69 10.44 -4.83
CA ALA A 155 13.05 11.85 -4.97
C ALA A 155 11.99 12.79 -4.35
N THR A 156 10.70 12.52 -4.54
CA THR A 156 9.60 13.28 -3.95
C THR A 156 9.66 13.33 -2.42
N ALA A 157 9.89 12.20 -1.76
CA ALA A 157 10.02 12.13 -0.30
C ALA A 157 11.27 12.86 0.19
N ARG A 158 12.41 12.67 -0.52
CA ARG A 158 13.67 13.35 -0.22
C ARG A 158 13.53 14.87 -0.32
N HIS A 159 12.91 15.37 -1.40
CA HIS A 159 12.62 16.79 -1.57
C HIS A 159 11.64 17.28 -0.51
N ALA A 160 10.58 16.53 -0.19
CA ALA A 160 9.66 16.94 0.87
C ALA A 160 10.34 17.10 2.23
N ARG A 161 11.28 16.19 2.59
CA ARG A 161 12.06 16.23 3.84
C ARG A 161 13.19 17.27 3.84
N GLN A 162 13.56 17.80 2.68
CA GLN A 162 14.65 18.76 2.56
C GLN A 162 14.32 20.06 3.29
N THR A 163 15.19 20.44 4.24
CA THR A 163 15.06 21.65 5.08
C THR A 163 15.71 22.88 4.47
N HIS A 164 16.63 22.72 3.52
CA HIS A 164 17.34 23.82 2.87
C HIS A 164 17.44 23.59 1.37
N CYS A 165 17.33 24.64 0.56
CA CYS A 165 17.53 24.53 -0.89
C CYS A 165 19.00 24.26 -1.25
N VAL A 166 19.29 24.04 -2.53
CA VAL A 166 20.65 23.75 -3.02
C VAL A 166 21.67 24.87 -2.77
N HIS A 167 21.19 26.09 -2.47
CA HIS A 167 22.01 27.25 -2.12
C HIS A 167 22.04 27.53 -0.60
N GLY A 168 21.55 26.60 0.23
CA GLY A 168 21.60 26.73 1.69
C GLY A 168 20.51 27.61 2.30
N HIS A 169 19.53 28.10 1.53
CA HIS A 169 18.42 28.86 2.12
C HIS A 169 17.37 27.92 2.76
N ALA A 170 16.95 28.21 4.00
CA ALA A 170 15.98 27.41 4.74
C ALA A 170 14.60 27.36 4.04
N PHE A 171 13.90 26.22 4.11
CA PHE A 171 12.51 26.07 3.71
C PHE A 171 11.59 26.26 4.92
N ASP A 172 11.45 27.52 5.35
CA ASP A 172 10.50 27.98 6.37
C ASP A 172 9.28 28.67 5.73
N GLU A 173 8.35 29.19 6.53
CA GLU A 173 7.15 29.91 6.05
C GLU A 173 7.51 31.17 5.24
N GLY A 174 8.58 31.87 5.65
CA GLY A 174 9.05 33.10 5.02
C GLY A 174 9.70 32.88 3.65
N ASN A 175 10.35 31.73 3.44
CA ASN A 175 11.19 31.45 2.28
C ASN A 175 10.66 30.31 1.37
N THR A 176 9.62 29.60 1.80
CA THR A 176 8.95 28.57 1.00
C THR A 176 7.80 29.15 0.19
N SER A 177 7.66 28.72 -1.06
CA SER A 177 6.51 29.02 -1.92
C SER A 177 6.27 27.87 -2.90
N TYR A 178 5.14 27.89 -3.60
CA TYR A 178 4.73 26.85 -4.52
C TYR A 178 4.32 27.44 -5.87
N ASN A 179 4.74 26.78 -6.95
CA ASN A 179 4.32 27.11 -8.30
C ASN A 179 2.87 26.64 -8.54
N LYS A 180 2.26 27.07 -9.64
CA LYS A 180 0.90 26.62 -10.05
C LYS A 180 0.79 25.10 -10.21
N ASN A 181 1.89 24.43 -10.55
CA ASN A 181 1.98 22.97 -10.64
C ASN A 181 2.24 22.27 -9.28
N GLY A 182 2.20 23.01 -8.17
CA GLY A 182 2.46 22.49 -6.82
C GLY A 182 3.93 22.23 -6.50
N SER A 183 4.88 22.51 -7.41
CA SER A 183 6.30 22.34 -7.10
C SER A 183 6.80 23.43 -6.17
N ARG A 184 7.49 23.03 -5.10
CA ARG A 184 8.07 23.93 -4.10
C ARG A 184 9.27 24.68 -4.69
N TYR A 185 9.37 25.98 -4.44
CA TYR A 185 10.56 26.77 -4.76
C TYR A 185 10.98 27.69 -3.60
N CYS A 186 12.25 28.09 -3.63
CA CYS A 186 12.87 28.98 -2.65
C CYS A 186 12.69 30.45 -3.07
N LYS A 187 12.02 31.26 -2.22
CA LYS A 187 11.77 32.68 -2.47
C LYS A 187 13.09 33.48 -2.58
N ALA A 188 14.09 33.21 -1.74
CA ALA A 188 15.40 33.86 -1.81
C ALA A 188 16.09 33.60 -3.16
N CYS A 189 16.09 32.35 -3.63
CA CYS A 189 16.61 32.02 -4.98
C CYS A 189 15.83 32.73 -6.09
N ALA A 190 14.50 32.84 -5.95
CA ALA A 190 13.68 33.55 -6.93
C ALA A 190 14.03 35.06 -6.99
N ARG A 191 14.25 35.71 -5.84
CA ARG A 191 14.68 37.12 -5.77
C ARG A 191 16.04 37.34 -6.43
N ILE A 192 17.01 36.45 -6.17
CA ILE A 192 18.34 36.48 -6.81
C ILE A 192 18.20 36.42 -8.33
N LYS A 193 17.48 35.41 -8.85
CA LYS A 193 17.25 35.26 -10.30
C LYS A 193 16.56 36.48 -10.92
N GLN A 194 15.58 37.06 -10.23
CA GLN A 194 14.87 38.26 -10.71
C GLN A 194 15.81 39.47 -10.81
N ARG A 195 16.65 39.69 -9.78
CA ARG A 195 17.67 40.75 -9.78
C ARG A 195 18.64 40.58 -10.93
N ASP A 196 19.15 39.37 -11.13
CA ASP A 196 20.16 39.09 -12.16
C ASP A 196 19.56 39.24 -13.58
N ARG A 197 18.30 38.82 -13.77
CA ARG A 197 17.54 39.08 -15.01
C ARG A 197 17.39 40.57 -15.30
N ARG A 198 17.03 41.39 -14.29
CA ARG A 198 16.91 42.85 -14.45
C ARG A 198 18.24 43.50 -14.84
N LYS A 199 19.34 43.09 -14.19
CA LYS A 199 20.69 43.56 -14.54
C LYS A 199 21.05 43.22 -15.99
N ARG A 200 20.76 42.01 -16.46
CA ARG A 200 21.02 41.59 -17.85
C ARG A 200 20.24 42.43 -18.87
N LEU A 201 18.93 42.56 -18.67
CA LEU A 201 18.06 43.35 -19.56
C LEU A 201 18.44 44.84 -19.57
N GLY A 202 18.90 45.39 -18.45
CA GLY A 202 19.41 46.77 -18.39
C GLY A 202 20.69 46.96 -19.20
N ARG A 203 21.61 45.99 -19.18
CA ARG A 203 22.82 46.01 -20.02
C ARG A 203 22.47 45.92 -21.50
N GLU A 204 21.54 45.05 -21.88
CA GLU A 204 21.10 44.88 -23.28
C GLU A 204 20.37 46.13 -23.82
N ARG A 205 19.61 46.84 -22.98
CA ARG A 205 18.90 48.08 -23.36
C ARG A 205 19.78 49.33 -23.37
N GLY A 206 20.93 49.30 -22.69
CA GLY A 206 21.88 50.40 -22.62
C GLY A 206 22.85 50.49 -23.82
N CYS A 207 22.76 49.57 -24.79
CA CYS A 207 23.63 49.52 -25.96
C CYS A 207 23.03 50.13 -27.24
N VAL A 208 21.99 50.96 -27.15
CA VAL A 208 21.54 51.76 -28.30
C VAL A 208 22.39 53.02 -28.36
N GLY A 209 23.62 52.87 -28.87
CA GLY A 209 24.45 53.99 -29.30
C GLY A 209 23.81 54.63 -30.53
N VAL A 210 23.64 55.95 -30.44
CA VAL A 210 23.35 56.86 -31.55
C VAL A 210 24.56 56.87 -32.49
N ASP A 211 24.33 56.51 -33.75
CA ASP A 211 25.27 56.77 -34.85
C ASP A 211 24.82 58.08 -35.52
N ASP A 212 25.66 59.11 -35.44
CA ASP A 212 25.54 60.42 -36.10
C ASP A 212 25.83 60.35 -37.61
#